data_AF-A0A1C5T381-F1
#
_entry.id   AF-A0A1C5T381-F1
#
_cell.length_a   1.000
_cell.length_b   1.000
_cell.length_c   1.000
_cell.angle_alpha   90.00
_cell.angle_beta   90.00
_cell.angle_gamma   90.00
#
_symmetry.space_group_name_H-M   'P 1'
#
loop_
_entity.id
_entity.type
_entity.pdbx_description
1 polymer ?
#
loop_
_entity_poly.entity_id
_entity_poly.type
_entity_poly.pdbx_seq_one_letter_code
_entity_poly.pdbx_strand_id
1 'polypeptide(L)'
;MCLWGGLMKICEKAGITAVIARMLSPVTRLLFRDAAHCPEVMNAVTMNLTANLLGLGNAATPSGIATVKAMQKLPPAARKKCISMLVVLNTASIQLIPSTIAALRLEHGAVSPFDVTPAIIFSSLISVTAGCLIVYALNLRKDERHEFR
;
A
#
# COMPACT_ATOMS: atom_id res chain seq x y z
N MET A 1 -23.88 -4.43 -2.77
CA MET A 1 -22.51 -4.99 -2.95
C MET A 1 -22.17 -5.44 -4.37
N CYS A 2 -23.09 -6.04 -5.16
CA CYS A 2 -22.81 -6.46 -6.56
C CYS A 2 -22.45 -5.31 -7.52
N LEU A 3 -23.06 -4.13 -7.36
CA LEU A 3 -22.76 -2.94 -8.17
C LEU A 3 -21.29 -2.52 -8.03
N TRP A 4 -20.75 -2.56 -6.81
CA TRP A 4 -19.39 -2.15 -6.50
C TRP A 4 -18.35 -3.18 -6.98
N GLY A 5 -18.62 -4.47 -6.77
CA GLY A 5 -17.80 -5.54 -7.36
C GLY A 5 -17.77 -5.47 -8.89
N GLY A 6 -18.88 -5.08 -9.52
CA GLY A 6 -18.97 -4.79 -10.95
C GLY A 6 -18.13 -3.59 -11.38
N LEU A 7 -18.27 -2.45 -10.68
CA LEU A 7 -17.49 -1.24 -10.95
C LEU A 7 -15.98 -1.47 -10.80
N MET A 8 -15.57 -2.21 -9.76
CA MET A 8 -14.17 -2.55 -9.55
C MET A 8 -13.61 -3.51 -10.60
N LYS A 9 -14.40 -4.48 -11.06
CA LYS A 9 -14.04 -5.30 -12.23
C LYS A 9 -13.92 -4.47 -13.51
N ILE A 10 -14.72 -3.40 -13.64
CA ILE A 10 -14.60 -2.46 -14.77
C ILE A 10 -13.32 -1.63 -14.63
N CYS A 11 -12.99 -1.10 -13.45
CA CYS A 11 -11.73 -0.39 -13.21
C CYS A 11 -10.49 -1.25 -13.48
N GLU A 12 -10.56 -2.54 -13.12
CA GLU A 12 -9.53 -3.54 -13.41
C GLU A 12 -9.40 -3.78 -14.93
N LYS A 13 -10.52 -4.02 -15.62
CA LYS A 13 -10.54 -4.22 -17.08
C LYS A 13 -10.22 -2.95 -17.88
N ALA A 14 -10.50 -1.78 -17.35
CA ALA A 14 -10.22 -0.48 -17.96
C ALA A 14 -8.75 -0.04 -17.80
N GLY A 15 -7.92 -0.82 -17.10
CA GLY A 15 -6.50 -0.52 -16.90
C GLY A 15 -6.23 0.64 -15.94
N ILE A 16 -7.24 1.14 -15.24
CA ILE A 16 -7.09 2.22 -14.25
C ILE A 16 -6.15 1.78 -13.12
N THR A 17 -6.23 0.50 -12.73
CA THR A 17 -5.30 -0.15 -11.79
C THR A 17 -3.84 -0.04 -12.26
N ALA A 18 -3.57 -0.26 -13.55
CA ALA A 18 -2.23 -0.16 -14.12
C ALA A 18 -1.71 1.29 -14.16
N VAL A 19 -2.60 2.27 -14.38
CA VAL A 19 -2.25 3.69 -14.33
C VAL A 19 -1.89 4.11 -12.89
N ILE A 20 -2.70 3.72 -11.90
CA ILE A 20 -2.43 4.00 -10.49
C ILE A 20 -1.12 3.32 -10.05
N ALA A 21 -0.89 2.08 -10.47
CA ALA A 21 0.36 1.39 -10.21
C ALA A 21 1.57 2.14 -10.78
N ARG A 22 1.46 2.70 -12.00
CA ARG A 22 2.53 3.53 -12.59
C ARG A 22 2.73 4.84 -11.82
N MET A 23 1.66 5.48 -11.35
CA MET A 23 1.76 6.70 -10.53
C MET A 23 2.37 6.43 -9.15
N LEU A 24 2.13 5.25 -8.58
CA LEU A 24 2.72 4.83 -7.30
C LEU A 24 4.16 4.32 -7.44
N SER A 25 4.57 3.90 -8.65
CA SER A 25 5.93 3.40 -8.94
C SER A 25 7.08 4.29 -8.40
N PRO A 26 7.08 5.63 -8.55
CA PRO A 26 8.13 6.46 -7.95
C PRO A 26 8.15 6.40 -6.42
N VAL A 27 6.99 6.34 -5.78
CA VAL A 27 6.87 6.25 -4.31
C VAL A 27 7.33 4.87 -3.83
N THR A 28 6.88 3.79 -4.47
CA THR A 28 7.28 2.43 -4.10
C THR A 28 8.78 2.22 -4.32
N ARG A 29 9.36 2.78 -5.39
CA ARG A 29 10.81 2.73 -5.64
C ARG A 29 11.62 3.48 -4.59
N LEU A 30 11.08 4.54 -4.01
CA LEU A 30 11.71 5.26 -2.90
C LEU A 30 11.63 4.46 -1.59
N LEU A 31 10.45 3.91 -1.27
CA LEU A 31 10.23 3.15 -0.03
C LEU A 31 10.93 1.79 -0.01
N PHE A 32 11.02 1.14 -1.17
CA PHE A 32 11.65 -0.17 -1.36
C PHE A 32 12.96 -0.06 -2.14
N ARG A 33 13.79 0.94 -1.81
CA ARG A 33 15.11 1.15 -2.44
C ARG A 33 15.95 -0.13 -2.49
N ASP A 34 15.95 -0.92 -1.42
CA ASP A 34 16.72 -2.16 -1.32
C ASP A 34 16.19 -3.29 -2.23
N ALA A 35 14.96 -3.16 -2.74
CA ALA A 35 14.36 -4.08 -3.70
C ALA A 35 14.26 -3.49 -5.12
N ALA A 36 14.70 -2.24 -5.34
CA ALA A 36 14.50 -1.52 -6.60
C ALA A 36 15.18 -2.19 -7.81
N HIS A 37 16.18 -3.03 -7.58
CA HIS A 37 16.87 -3.81 -8.60
C HIS A 37 16.15 -5.13 -8.98
N CYS A 38 15.07 -5.49 -8.29
CA CYS A 38 14.27 -6.68 -8.57
C CYS A 38 12.88 -6.27 -9.12
N PRO A 39 12.70 -6.24 -10.46
CA PRO A 39 11.44 -5.84 -11.09
C PRO A 39 10.24 -6.66 -10.61
N GLU A 40 10.43 -7.95 -10.36
CA GLU A 40 9.38 -8.85 -9.86
C GLU A 40 8.87 -8.43 -8.47
N VAL A 41 9.77 -8.08 -7.54
CA VAL A 41 9.41 -7.60 -6.20
C VAL A 41 8.71 -6.26 -6.30
N MET A 42 9.26 -5.34 -7.10
CA MET A 42 8.69 -4.01 -7.29
C MET A 42 7.28 -4.04 -7.88
N ASN A 43 7.05 -4.92 -8.86
CA ASN A 43 5.74 -5.13 -9.46
C ASN A 43 4.74 -5.71 -8.45
N ALA A 44 5.14 -6.72 -7.67
CA ALA A 44 4.29 -7.32 -6.66
C ALA A 44 3.89 -6.32 -5.56
N VAL A 45 4.86 -5.55 -5.03
CA VAL A 45 4.64 -4.47 -4.05
C VAL A 45 3.65 -3.43 -4.59
N THR A 46 3.90 -2.95 -5.80
CA THR A 46 3.08 -1.90 -6.41
C THR A 46 1.66 -2.39 -6.65
N MET A 47 1.48 -3.66 -7.05
CA MET A 47 0.17 -4.26 -7.24
C MET A 47 -0.57 -4.46 -5.91
N ASN A 48 0.10 -4.93 -4.86
CA ASN A 48 -0.48 -5.06 -3.53
C ASN A 48 -0.95 -3.70 -2.97
N LEU A 49 -0.11 -2.66 -3.09
CA LEU A 49 -0.46 -1.31 -2.66
C LEU A 49 -1.62 -0.73 -3.46
N THR A 50 -1.64 -0.94 -4.77
CA THR A 50 -2.75 -0.50 -5.64
C THR A 50 -4.06 -1.20 -5.26
N ALA A 51 -4.03 -2.50 -4.96
CA ALA A 51 -5.21 -3.24 -4.50
C ALA A 51 -5.72 -2.72 -3.15
N ASN A 52 -4.83 -2.42 -2.21
CA ASN A 52 -5.21 -1.83 -0.92
C ASN A 52 -5.79 -0.40 -1.10
N LEU A 53 -5.19 0.39 -1.99
CA LEU A 53 -5.55 1.78 -2.28
C LEU A 53 -6.92 1.94 -2.93
N LEU A 54 -7.28 0.97 -3.78
CA LEU A 54 -8.59 0.90 -4.44
C LEU A 54 -9.68 0.25 -3.56
N GLY A 55 -9.35 -0.16 -2.34
CA GLY A 55 -10.31 -0.86 -1.48
C GLY A 55 -10.66 -2.26 -1.99
N LEU A 56 -9.81 -2.87 -2.83
CA LEU A 56 -9.90 -4.27 -3.26
C LEU A 56 -9.35 -5.19 -2.15
N GLY A 57 -9.83 -5.03 -0.92
CA GLY A 57 -9.31 -5.75 0.25
C GLY A 57 -9.27 -7.27 0.08
N ASN A 58 -10.24 -7.83 -0.68
CA ASN A 58 -10.30 -9.25 -1.02
C ASN A 58 -9.13 -9.74 -1.91
N ALA A 59 -8.51 -8.84 -2.69
CA ALA A 59 -7.34 -9.13 -3.52
C ALA A 59 -6.03 -8.64 -2.87
N ALA A 60 -6.09 -7.67 -1.96
CA ALA A 60 -4.92 -7.09 -1.31
C ALA A 60 -4.16 -8.12 -0.46
N THR A 61 -4.87 -8.87 0.39
CA THR A 61 -4.25 -9.88 1.28
C THR A 61 -3.55 -11.02 0.52
N PRO A 62 -4.17 -11.70 -0.47
CA PRO A 62 -3.46 -12.72 -1.25
C PRO A 62 -2.29 -12.13 -2.07
N SER A 63 -2.43 -10.89 -2.57
CA SER A 63 -1.34 -10.17 -3.24
C SER A 63 -0.18 -9.84 -2.27
N GLY A 64 -0.47 -9.53 -1.01
CA GLY A 64 0.54 -9.30 0.02
C GLY A 64 1.38 -10.54 0.31
N ILE A 65 0.75 -11.71 0.42
CA ILE A 65 1.45 -12.99 0.59
C ILE A 65 2.35 -13.28 -0.62
N ALA A 66 1.84 -13.07 -1.83
CA ALA A 66 2.64 -13.23 -3.06
C ALA A 66 3.85 -12.28 -3.08
N THR A 67 3.67 -11.05 -2.61
CA THR A 67 4.74 -10.06 -2.48
C THR A 67 5.82 -10.49 -1.48
N VAL A 68 5.43 -11.01 -0.31
CA VAL A 68 6.37 -11.56 0.67
C VAL A 68 7.14 -12.77 0.12
N LYS A 69 6.51 -13.61 -0.70
CA LYS A 69 7.18 -14.70 -1.42
C LYS A 69 8.19 -14.18 -2.43
N ALA A 70 7.85 -13.16 -3.22
CA ALA A 70 8.79 -12.54 -4.16
C ALA A 70 10.01 -11.94 -3.44
N MET A 71 9.80 -11.30 -2.28
CA MET A 71 10.87 -10.74 -1.44
C MET A 71 11.85 -11.78 -0.89
N GLN A 72 11.55 -13.07 -0.95
CA GLN A 72 12.49 -14.12 -0.54
C GLN A 72 13.76 -14.16 -1.41
N LYS A 73 13.72 -13.57 -2.60
CA LYS A 73 14.86 -13.44 -3.52
C LYS A 73 15.87 -12.37 -3.08
N LEU A 74 15.51 -11.51 -2.13
CA LEU A 74 16.37 -10.43 -1.64
C LEU A 74 17.36 -10.92 -0.57
N PRO A 75 18.53 -10.24 -0.43
CA PRO A 75 19.44 -10.49 0.68
C PRO A 75 18.74 -10.38 2.05
N PRO A 76 19.18 -11.11 3.09
CA PRO A 76 18.47 -11.18 4.37
C PRO A 76 18.13 -9.83 5.02
N ALA A 77 19.06 -8.88 4.99
CA ALA A 77 18.86 -7.54 5.53
C ALA A 77 17.81 -6.75 4.73
N ALA A 78 17.95 -6.70 3.40
CA ALA A 78 17.00 -6.07 2.49
C ALA A 78 15.60 -6.68 2.59
N ARG A 79 15.52 -8.01 2.63
CA ARG A 79 14.27 -8.78 2.78
C ARG A 79 13.52 -8.37 4.04
N LYS A 80 14.20 -8.32 5.19
CA LYS A 80 13.56 -7.97 6.47
C LYS A 80 12.99 -6.56 6.44
N LYS A 81 13.76 -5.59 5.96
CA LYS A 81 13.34 -4.18 5.84
C LYS A 81 12.16 -4.03 4.87
N CYS A 82 12.21 -4.69 3.71
CA CYS A 82 11.12 -4.66 2.73
C CYS A 82 9.83 -5.27 3.29
N ILE A 83 9.90 -6.43 3.96
CA ILE A 83 8.71 -7.05 4.57
C ILE A 83 8.13 -6.15 5.66
N SER A 84 8.96 -5.57 6.53
CA SER A 84 8.48 -4.63 7.55
C SER A 84 7.79 -3.40 6.94
N MET A 85 8.36 -2.83 5.88
CA MET A 85 7.75 -1.71 5.16
C MET A 85 6.40 -2.10 4.53
N LEU A 86 6.32 -3.27 3.90
CA LEU A 86 5.08 -3.78 3.31
C LEU A 86 3.97 -3.93 4.35
N VAL A 87 4.29 -4.48 5.53
CA VAL A 87 3.32 -4.63 6.63
C VAL A 87 2.85 -3.26 7.10
N VAL A 88 3.77 -2.32 7.36
CA VAL A 88 3.41 -0.96 7.79
C VAL A 88 2.48 -0.28 6.79
N LEU A 89 2.78 -0.37 5.49
CA LEU A 89 1.95 0.24 4.45
C LEU A 89 0.58 -0.42 4.30
N ASN A 90 0.49 -1.75 4.46
CA ASN A 90 -0.80 -2.43 4.46
C ASN A 90 -1.64 -2.08 5.71
N THR A 91 -1.01 -1.97 6.88
CA THR A 91 -1.67 -1.59 8.14
C THR A 91 -2.12 -0.13 8.13
N ALA A 92 -1.32 0.78 7.56
CA ALA A 92 -1.65 2.20 7.47
C ALA A 92 -2.87 2.52 6.58
N SER A 93 -3.39 1.53 5.84
CA SER A 93 -4.66 1.60 5.09
C SER A 93 -4.84 2.90 4.30
N ILE A 94 -3.93 3.19 3.38
CA ILE A 94 -4.09 4.34 2.46
C ILE A 94 -5.20 3.99 1.48
N GLN A 95 -6.39 4.55 1.63
CA GLN A 95 -7.47 4.42 0.63
C GLN A 95 -7.71 5.75 -0.05
N LEU A 96 -7.54 5.78 -1.38
CA LEU A 96 -7.76 7.00 -2.17
C LEU A 96 -9.25 7.31 -2.31
N ILE A 97 -10.07 6.26 -2.28
CA ILE A 97 -11.53 6.34 -2.26
C ILE A 97 -12.01 5.55 -1.03
N PRO A 98 -12.48 6.22 0.03
CA PRO A 98 -13.02 5.56 1.22
C PRO A 98 -14.45 5.07 0.95
N SER A 99 -14.59 4.20 -0.05
CA SER A 99 -15.87 3.75 -0.58
C SER A 99 -16.72 3.00 0.45
N THR A 100 -16.08 2.23 1.34
CA THR A 100 -16.77 1.52 2.43
C THR A 100 -17.40 2.51 3.42
N ILE A 101 -16.66 3.56 3.80
CA ILE A 101 -17.18 4.61 4.68
C ILE A 101 -18.27 5.41 3.95
N ALA A 102 -18.09 5.73 2.67
CA ALA A 102 -19.11 6.42 1.88
C ALA A 102 -20.40 5.58 1.76
N ALA A 103 -20.29 4.27 1.54
CA ALA A 103 -21.45 3.37 1.50
C ALA A 103 -22.19 3.31 2.84
N LEU A 104 -21.45 3.19 3.96
CA LEU A 104 -22.04 3.23 5.30
C LEU A 104 -22.74 4.57 5.56
N ARG A 105 -22.14 5.69 5.16
CA ARG A 105 -22.73 7.01 5.30
C ARG A 105 -24.00 7.19 4.46
N LEU A 106 -24.03 6.63 3.24
CA LEU A 106 -25.26 6.56 2.43
C LEU A 106 -26.36 5.78 3.13
N GLU A 107 -26.04 4.59 3.66
CA GLU A 107 -27.02 3.75 4.36
C GLU A 107 -27.60 4.42 5.62
N HIS A 108 -26.83 5.32 6.25
CA HIS A 108 -27.26 6.10 7.41
C HIS A 108 -27.79 7.51 7.05
N GLY A 109 -28.11 7.77 5.77
CA GLY A 109 -28.81 8.98 5.34
C GLY A 109 -27.95 10.24 5.17
N ALA A 110 -26.63 10.11 5.02
CA ALA A 110 -25.77 11.26 4.79
C ALA A 110 -26.05 11.93 3.44
N VAL A 111 -26.29 13.25 3.45
CA VAL A 111 -26.55 14.08 2.25
C VAL A 111 -25.35 14.08 1.30
N SER A 112 -24.13 14.14 1.85
CA SER A 112 -22.88 14.00 1.08
C SER A 112 -21.99 12.92 1.72
N PRO A 113 -22.02 11.70 1.18
CA PRO A 113 -21.29 10.55 1.74
C PRO A 113 -19.76 10.70 1.66
N PHE A 114 -19.28 11.48 0.69
CA PHE A 114 -17.85 11.67 0.42
C PHE A 114 -17.22 12.86 1.15
N ASP A 115 -17.98 13.66 1.93
CA ASP A 115 -17.42 14.82 2.67
C ASP A 115 -16.29 14.47 3.64
N VAL A 116 -16.19 13.21 4.07
CA VAL A 116 -15.10 12.73 4.95
C VAL A 116 -13.81 12.38 4.18
N THR A 117 -13.86 12.33 2.86
CA THR A 117 -12.74 11.93 2.00
C THR A 117 -11.49 12.80 2.20
N PRO A 118 -11.58 14.15 2.27
CA PRO A 118 -10.43 15.00 2.54
C PRO A 118 -9.75 14.69 3.88
N ALA A 119 -10.53 14.47 4.93
CA ALA A 119 -10.01 14.13 6.26
C ALA A 119 -9.32 12.76 6.28
N ILE A 120 -9.87 11.78 5.55
CA ILE A 120 -9.28 10.44 5.43
C ILE A 120 -7.95 10.49 4.67
N ILE A 121 -7.91 11.18 3.52
CA ILE A 121 -6.67 11.34 2.75
C ILE A 121 -5.60 12.02 3.59
N PHE A 122 -5.95 13.08 4.32
CA PHE A 122 -5.01 13.82 5.17
C PHE A 122 -4.47 12.94 6.31
N SER A 123 -5.34 12.23 7.01
CA SER A 123 -4.95 11.29 8.09
C SER A 123 -4.06 10.16 7.57
N SER A 124 -4.42 9.55 6.42
CA SER A 124 -3.58 8.53 5.79
C SER A 124 -2.22 9.08 5.37
N LEU A 125 -2.15 10.31 4.83
CA LEU A 125 -0.88 10.92 4.45
C LEU A 125 0.04 11.07 5.66
N ILE A 126 -0.48 11.55 6.78
CA ILE A 126 0.27 11.70 8.03
C ILE A 126 0.73 10.35 8.55
N SER A 127 -0.16 9.36 8.60
CA SER A 127 0.13 8.01 9.08
C SER A 127 1.24 7.34 8.27
N VAL A 128 1.18 7.45 6.94
CA VAL A 128 2.20 6.90 6.04
C VAL A 128 3.53 7.61 6.19
N THR A 129 3.51 8.94 6.24
CA THR A 129 4.73 9.73 6.40
C THR A 129 5.42 9.38 7.71
N ALA A 130 4.67 9.36 8.82
CA ALA A 130 5.20 8.98 10.13
C ALA A 130 5.70 7.52 10.16
N GLY A 131 4.93 6.58 9.61
CA GLY A 131 5.30 5.17 9.54
C GLY A 131 6.58 4.93 8.74
N CYS A 132 6.71 5.57 7.57
CA CYS A 132 7.91 5.48 6.73
C CYS A 132 9.12 6.08 7.44
N LEU A 133 8.97 7.23 8.11
CA LEU A 133 10.05 7.88 8.87
C LEU A 133 10.53 7.00 10.03
N ILE A 134 9.61 6.40 10.80
CA ILE A 134 9.96 5.49 11.89
C ILE A 134 10.69 4.26 11.38
N VAL A 135 10.22 3.64 10.29
CA VAL A 135 10.89 2.48 9.69
C VAL A 135 12.30 2.85 9.22
N TYR A 136 12.48 4.03 8.63
CA TYR A 136 13.79 4.50 8.20
C TYR A 136 14.72 4.74 9.41
N ALA A 137 14.25 5.46 10.43
CA ALA A 137 15.00 5.75 11.64
C ALA A 137 15.40 4.48 12.43
N LEU A 138 14.52 3.49 12.53
CA LEU A 138 14.79 2.25 13.24
C LEU A 138 15.73 1.30 12.48
N ASN A 139 15.76 1.35 11.15
CA ASN A 139 16.72 0.57 10.37
C ASN A 139 18.12 1.20 10.35
N LEU A 140 18.23 2.53 10.31
CA LEU A 140 19.52 3.23 10.46
C LEU A 140 20.22 2.89 11.78
N ARG A 141 19.46 2.88 12.89
CA ARG A 141 19.99 2.49 14.22
C ARG A 141 20.45 1.04 14.34
N LYS A 142 20.08 0.18 13.38
CA LYS A 142 20.43 -1.25 13.40
C LYS A 142 21.71 -1.53 12.63
N ASP A 143 22.00 -0.76 11.58
CA ASP A 143 23.28 -0.83 10.86
C ASP A 143 24.43 -0.33 11.76
N GLU A 144 24.24 0.77 12.51
CA GLU A 144 25.26 1.27 13.45
C GLU A 144 25.63 0.27 14.57
N ARG A 145 24.71 -0.61 14.98
CA ARG A 145 25.00 -1.64 16.00
C ARG A 145 25.72 -2.87 15.47
N HIS A 146 25.83 -3.03 14.16
CA HIS A 146 26.60 -4.09 13.53
C HIS A 146 28.00 -3.65 13.09
N GLU A 147 28.29 -2.35 12.98
CA GLU A 147 29.66 -1.84 12.73
C GLU A 147 30.59 -1.87 13.97
N PHE A 148 30.05 -2.07 15.18
CA PHE A 148 30.84 -2.13 16.43
C PHE A 148 31.00 -3.56 17.01
N ARG A 149 30.83 -4.60 16.20
CA ARG A 149 31.07 -6.01 16.58
C ARG A 149 31.90 -6.74 15.54
#